data_AF-A0A372MKF4-F1
#
_entry.id   AF-A0A372MKF4-F1
#
_cell.length_a   1.000
_cell.length_b   1.000
_cell.length_c   1.000
_cell.angle_alpha   90.00
_cell.angle_beta   90.00
_cell.angle_gamma   90.00
#
_symmetry.space_group_name_H-M   'P 1'
#
loop_
_entity.id
_entity.type
_entity.pdbx_description
1 polymer ?
#
loop_
_entity_poly.entity_id
_entity_poly.type
_entity_poly.pdbx_seq_one_letter_code
_entity_poly.pdbx_strand_id
1 'polypeptide(L)'
;MQIGCTKKLLDYLKIQAVPVDTAIDPLFSWSANMIMVNQRRTIVVSNDASRYAFILYGIKRGDVKNIEILLLEGVRACLETMCFAPSIIEQYFQDCGEQVTFSKTANRSVVAGLNNVCEHAYFFFNRYSPEVLLQRQVIRYLNTNFLTVKTTEGSGYVHISDKFSSDIEQKYGQPLFRCKAAVFDVDLELDSTCHRRVLIPLNCTFREFHNVLQTLFGWLNHHLHDFWIERHPNGRLKYTLTGFPREFEEEGETTKDDSLVFLHDVFPQYREIIYNYDFGDSWIVHIRLHEIVDDYDKNHPVCLDWEGEAPPEDVGGRYGYAELLGILKNPEDPEYKDMMEWYRGSRHQLFDLGYVNRRLRNW
;
A
#
# COMPACT_ATOMS: atom_id res chain seq x y z
N MET A 1 -24.03 2.99 12.89
CA MET A 1 -23.44 3.37 11.59
C MET A 1 -24.49 3.23 10.51
N GLN A 2 -24.64 4.22 9.62
CA GLN A 2 -25.57 4.09 8.48
C GLN A 2 -24.85 3.62 7.23
N ILE A 3 -25.36 2.57 6.59
CA ILE A 3 -24.87 2.03 5.33
C ILE A 3 -25.92 2.20 4.23
N GLY A 4 -25.68 3.16 3.34
CA GLY A 4 -26.52 3.43 2.18
C GLY A 4 -26.24 2.45 1.05
N CYS A 5 -27.17 1.55 0.74
CA CYS A 5 -27.00 0.55 -0.30
C CYS A 5 -27.73 0.91 -1.59
N THR A 6 -27.15 0.56 -2.73
CA THR A 6 -27.89 0.57 -4.00
C THR A 6 -29.00 -0.49 -3.96
N LYS A 7 -30.07 -0.27 -4.74
CA LYS A 7 -31.18 -1.24 -4.84
C LYS A 7 -30.68 -2.66 -5.17
N LYS A 8 -29.74 -2.75 -6.12
CA LYS A 8 -29.12 -4.01 -6.54
C LYS A 8 -28.45 -4.76 -5.38
N LEU A 9 -27.78 -4.02 -4.48
CA LEU A 9 -27.14 -4.62 -3.30
C LEU A 9 -28.20 -5.03 -2.26
N LEU A 10 -29.19 -4.18 -1.96
CA LEU A 10 -30.28 -4.52 -1.02
C LEU A 10 -31.02 -5.79 -1.44
N ASP A 11 -31.38 -5.88 -2.72
CA ASP A 11 -32.07 -7.05 -3.30
C ASP A 11 -31.21 -8.33 -3.17
N TYR A 12 -29.89 -8.21 -3.36
CA TYR A 12 -28.95 -9.33 -3.23
C TYR A 12 -28.81 -9.79 -1.77
N LEU A 13 -28.69 -8.84 -0.84
CA LEU A 13 -28.56 -9.10 0.59
C LEU A 13 -29.88 -9.52 1.24
N LYS A 14 -31.02 -9.29 0.56
CA LYS A 14 -32.38 -9.47 1.08
C LYS A 14 -32.64 -8.64 2.35
N ILE A 15 -32.08 -7.42 2.39
CA ILE A 15 -32.24 -6.50 3.51
C ILE A 15 -33.33 -5.48 3.17
N GLN A 16 -34.28 -5.29 4.08
CA GLN A 16 -35.26 -4.23 3.98
C GLN A 16 -34.64 -2.92 4.46
N ALA A 17 -34.53 -1.95 3.54
CA ALA A 17 -33.95 -0.66 3.87
C ALA A 17 -34.87 0.17 4.78
N VAL A 18 -34.27 0.78 5.81
CA VAL A 18 -34.91 1.85 6.59
C VAL A 18 -34.83 3.19 5.85
N PRO A 19 -35.65 4.21 6.21
CA PRO A 19 -35.49 5.56 5.68
C PRO A 19 -34.08 6.09 5.91
N VAL A 20 -33.57 6.87 4.96
CA VAL A 20 -32.26 7.53 5.10
C VAL A 20 -32.35 8.56 6.23
N ASP A 21 -31.47 8.42 7.22
CA ASP A 21 -31.26 9.45 8.23
C ASP A 21 -30.21 10.45 7.74
N THR A 22 -30.65 11.66 7.43
CA THR A 22 -29.79 12.75 6.96
C THR A 22 -29.20 13.58 8.10
N ALA A 23 -29.55 13.30 9.36
CA ALA A 23 -28.97 13.95 10.52
C ALA A 23 -27.62 13.31 10.93
N ILE A 24 -27.37 12.07 10.50
CA ILE A 24 -26.08 11.40 10.71
C ILE A 24 -25.01 12.12 9.89
N ASP A 25 -23.91 12.47 10.54
CA ASP A 25 -22.75 13.06 9.89
C ASP A 25 -22.26 12.14 8.72
N PRO A 26 -22.05 12.68 7.51
CA PRO A 26 -21.50 11.91 6.39
C PRO A 26 -20.17 11.21 6.70
N LEU A 27 -19.40 11.67 7.70
CA LEU A 27 -18.20 10.98 8.17
C LEU A 27 -18.53 9.60 8.75
N PHE A 28 -19.69 9.43 9.38
CA PHE A 28 -20.17 8.17 9.97
C PHE A 28 -21.11 7.39 9.05
N SER A 29 -21.31 7.87 7.81
CA SER A 29 -22.12 7.22 6.79
C SER A 29 -21.23 6.64 5.69
N TRP A 30 -21.55 5.43 5.26
CA TRP A 30 -20.86 4.75 4.17
C TRP A 30 -21.87 4.29 3.13
N SER A 31 -21.51 4.32 1.86
CA SER A 31 -22.37 3.85 0.79
C SER A 31 -21.75 2.66 0.06
N ALA A 32 -22.59 1.68 -0.27
CA ALA A 32 -22.17 0.40 -0.82
C ALA A 32 -22.91 0.07 -2.13
N ASN A 33 -22.16 -0.44 -3.11
CA ASN A 33 -22.68 -0.93 -4.39
C ASN A 33 -22.16 -2.33 -4.68
N MET A 34 -22.93 -3.13 -5.42
CA MET A 34 -22.50 -4.43 -5.93
C MET A 34 -22.25 -4.38 -7.43
N ILE A 35 -21.01 -4.61 -7.84
CA ILE A 35 -20.59 -4.70 -9.24
C ILE A 35 -20.07 -6.12 -9.55
N MET A 36 -19.87 -6.40 -10.83
CA MET A 36 -19.19 -7.61 -11.29
C MET A 36 -17.79 -7.22 -11.73
N VAL A 37 -16.77 -7.80 -11.11
CA VAL A 37 -15.35 -7.57 -11.45
C VAL A 37 -14.73 -8.92 -11.73
N ASN A 38 -14.18 -9.13 -12.93
CA ASN A 38 -13.61 -10.41 -13.36
C ASN A 38 -14.51 -11.61 -13.00
N GLN A 39 -15.79 -11.53 -13.39
CA GLN A 39 -16.83 -12.54 -13.15
C GLN A 39 -17.16 -12.82 -11.67
N ARG A 40 -16.69 -11.99 -10.73
CA ARG A 40 -16.96 -12.11 -9.29
C ARG A 40 -17.82 -10.97 -8.78
N ARG A 41 -18.80 -11.29 -7.93
CA ARG A 41 -19.61 -10.27 -7.23
C ARG A 41 -18.73 -9.52 -6.25
N THR A 42 -18.68 -8.22 -6.40
CA THR A 42 -17.77 -7.35 -5.66
C THR A 42 -18.58 -6.24 -5.04
N ILE A 43 -18.46 -6.09 -3.72
CA ILE A 43 -19.07 -4.99 -2.99
C ILE A 43 -18.02 -3.91 -2.83
N VAL A 44 -18.30 -2.74 -3.39
CA VAL A 44 -17.47 -1.53 -3.25
C VAL A 44 -18.16 -0.63 -2.24
N VAL A 45 -17.42 -0.16 -1.24
CA VAL A 45 -17.94 0.65 -0.15
C VAL A 45 -17.09 1.91 -0.04
N SER A 46 -17.73 3.09 0.03
CA SER A 46 -17.05 4.37 0.16
C SER A 46 -17.67 5.23 1.24
N ASN A 47 -16.85 5.93 2.01
CA ASN A 47 -17.28 6.93 2.98
C ASN A 47 -17.98 8.10 2.29
N ASP A 48 -19.10 8.56 2.85
CA ASP A 48 -19.93 9.58 2.20
C ASP A 48 -19.31 10.99 2.25
N ALA A 49 -18.44 11.28 3.22
CA ALA A 49 -17.74 12.57 3.34
C ALA A 49 -16.50 12.67 2.44
N SER A 50 -15.69 11.61 2.36
CA SER A 50 -14.35 11.63 1.76
C SER A 50 -14.19 10.77 0.51
N ARG A 51 -15.15 9.89 0.22
CA ARG A 51 -15.06 8.80 -0.77
C ARG A 51 -13.94 7.78 -0.50
N TYR A 52 -13.30 7.83 0.68
CA TYR A 52 -12.34 6.81 1.08
C TYR A 52 -13.03 5.44 1.11
N ALA A 53 -12.40 4.43 0.53
CA ALA A 53 -13.10 3.22 0.11
C ALA A 53 -12.35 1.93 0.42
N PHE A 54 -13.10 0.84 0.51
CA PHE A 54 -12.61 -0.53 0.55
C PHE A 54 -13.48 -1.44 -0.30
N ILE A 55 -13.01 -2.68 -0.49
CA ILE A 55 -13.64 -3.65 -1.40
C ILE A 55 -13.74 -5.01 -0.74
N LEU A 56 -14.92 -5.63 -0.89
CA LEU A 56 -15.14 -7.05 -0.65
C LEU A 56 -15.26 -7.77 -2.00
N TYR A 57 -14.25 -8.56 -2.35
CA TYR A 57 -14.13 -9.21 -3.66
C TYR A 57 -14.59 -10.66 -3.60
N GLY A 58 -15.49 -11.07 -4.51
CA GLY A 58 -15.92 -12.46 -4.62
C GLY A 58 -16.98 -12.91 -3.62
N ILE A 59 -17.83 -12.00 -3.14
CA ILE A 59 -18.91 -12.29 -2.20
C ILE A 59 -19.86 -13.38 -2.73
N LYS A 60 -20.08 -14.41 -1.93
CA LYS A 60 -20.99 -15.53 -2.19
C LYS A 60 -22.26 -15.40 -1.35
N ARG A 61 -23.26 -16.24 -1.64
CA ARG A 61 -24.52 -16.26 -0.86
C ARG A 61 -24.31 -16.63 0.60
N GLY A 62 -23.31 -17.47 0.89
CA GLY A 62 -22.98 -17.90 2.26
C GLY A 62 -22.43 -16.77 3.13
N ASP A 63 -21.84 -15.74 2.52
CA ASP A 63 -21.22 -14.60 3.22
C ASP A 63 -22.24 -13.53 3.61
N VAL A 64 -23.42 -13.53 2.97
CA VAL A 64 -24.49 -12.54 3.19
C VAL A 64 -24.93 -12.48 4.67
N LYS A 65 -24.92 -13.62 5.37
CA LYS A 65 -25.27 -13.67 6.81
C LYS A 65 -24.30 -12.90 7.71
N ASN A 66 -23.07 -12.67 7.23
CA ASN A 66 -22.00 -11.97 7.93
C ASN A 66 -21.74 -10.58 7.33
N ILE A 67 -22.62 -10.07 6.45
CA ILE A 67 -22.35 -8.84 5.70
C ILE A 67 -22.11 -7.64 6.61
N GLU A 68 -22.84 -7.54 7.72
CA GLU A 68 -22.65 -6.46 8.70
C GLU A 68 -21.23 -6.48 9.29
N ILE A 69 -20.76 -7.65 9.72
CA ILE A 69 -19.41 -7.84 10.26
C ILE A 69 -18.36 -7.49 9.20
N LEU A 70 -18.51 -7.99 7.97
CA LEU A 70 -17.57 -7.73 6.88
C LEU A 70 -17.48 -6.24 6.52
N LEU A 71 -18.59 -5.51 6.60
CA LEU A 71 -18.62 -4.06 6.34
C LEU A 71 -17.92 -3.30 7.46
N LEU A 72 -18.17 -3.65 8.73
CA LEU A 72 -17.50 -3.05 9.88
C LEU A 72 -15.98 -3.33 9.89
N GLU A 73 -15.59 -4.57 9.56
CA GLU A 73 -14.18 -4.95 9.39
C GLU A 73 -13.51 -4.14 8.27
N GLY A 74 -14.22 -3.88 7.17
CA GLY A 74 -13.72 -3.05 6.09
C GLY A 74 -13.55 -1.58 6.47
N VAL A 75 -14.50 -1.00 7.20
CA VAL A 75 -14.36 0.36 7.75
C VAL A 75 -13.19 0.44 8.72
N ARG A 76 -13.05 -0.54 9.61
CA ARG A 76 -11.92 -0.62 10.54
C ARG A 76 -10.60 -0.73 9.78
N ALA A 77 -10.54 -1.55 8.73
CA ALA A 77 -9.36 -1.69 7.89
C ALA A 77 -8.96 -0.36 7.23
N CYS A 78 -9.91 0.46 6.76
CA CYS A 78 -9.60 1.80 6.26
C CYS A 78 -8.89 2.67 7.30
N LEU A 79 -9.42 2.69 8.54
CA LEU A 79 -8.85 3.49 9.62
C LEU A 79 -7.46 2.97 10.06
N GLU A 80 -7.30 1.65 10.13
CA GLU A 80 -6.03 0.99 10.45
C GLU A 80 -4.97 1.22 9.37
N THR A 81 -5.33 1.13 8.07
CA THR A 81 -4.41 1.41 6.95
C THR A 81 -3.91 2.84 6.98
N MET A 82 -4.75 3.78 7.40
CA MET A 82 -4.37 5.19 7.60
C MET A 82 -3.49 5.42 8.85
N CYS A 83 -3.23 4.36 9.64
CA CYS A 83 -2.46 4.43 10.88
C CYS A 83 -3.07 5.36 11.94
N PHE A 84 -4.39 5.57 11.92
CA PHE A 84 -5.05 6.38 12.95
C PHE A 84 -4.84 5.77 14.33
N ALA A 85 -4.71 6.63 15.34
CA ALA A 85 -4.47 6.17 16.71
C ALA A 85 -5.58 5.22 17.18
N PRO A 86 -5.27 4.10 17.86
CA PRO A 86 -6.28 3.14 18.29
C PRO A 86 -7.43 3.78 19.09
N SER A 87 -7.14 4.77 19.93
CA SER A 87 -8.16 5.53 20.66
C SER A 87 -9.11 6.31 19.75
N ILE A 88 -8.62 6.86 18.64
CA ILE A 88 -9.46 7.53 17.62
C ILE A 88 -10.33 6.51 16.90
N ILE A 89 -9.79 5.33 16.56
CA ILE A 89 -10.56 4.25 15.92
C ILE A 89 -11.70 3.80 16.82
N GLU A 90 -11.42 3.52 18.10
CA GLU A 90 -12.46 3.11 19.05
C GLU A 90 -13.51 4.22 19.28
N GLN A 91 -13.07 5.47 19.42
CA GLN A 91 -14.01 6.60 19.53
C GLN A 91 -14.87 6.75 18.27
N TYR A 92 -14.28 6.57 17.07
CA TYR A 92 -15.02 6.61 15.82
C TYR A 92 -16.15 5.57 15.77
N PHE A 93 -15.89 4.33 16.21
CA PHE A 93 -16.92 3.30 16.27
C PHE A 93 -17.96 3.56 17.36
N GLN A 94 -17.57 4.15 18.50
CA GLN A 94 -18.53 4.59 19.52
C GLN A 94 -19.47 5.69 18.99
N ASP A 95 -18.91 6.71 18.32
CA ASP A 95 -19.67 7.81 17.71
C ASP A 95 -20.59 7.33 16.57
N CYS A 96 -20.20 6.26 15.87
CA CYS A 96 -21.07 5.62 14.88
C CYS A 96 -22.35 5.00 15.50
N GLY A 97 -22.37 4.73 16.81
CA GLY A 97 -23.45 4.06 17.53
C GLY A 97 -23.43 2.53 17.42
N GLU A 98 -24.21 1.87 18.28
CA GLU A 98 -24.17 0.42 18.51
C GLU A 98 -24.73 -0.44 17.38
N GLN A 99 -25.56 0.12 16.48
CA GLN A 99 -26.26 -0.65 15.45
C GLN A 99 -25.86 -0.19 14.04
N VAL A 100 -25.71 -1.15 13.14
CA VAL A 100 -25.64 -0.88 11.70
C VAL A 100 -27.05 -0.79 11.14
N THR A 101 -27.36 0.30 10.47
CA THR A 101 -28.62 0.46 9.73
C THR A 101 -28.38 0.45 8.24
N PHE A 102 -29.22 -0.28 7.50
CA PHE A 102 -29.16 -0.34 6.04
C PHE A 102 -30.24 0.55 5.46
N SER A 103 -29.85 1.55 4.67
CA SER A 103 -30.77 2.46 4.00
C SER A 103 -30.55 2.44 2.48
N LYS A 104 -31.32 3.24 1.75
CA LYS A 104 -30.96 3.56 0.35
C LYS A 104 -29.80 4.55 0.35
N THR A 105 -29.02 4.62 -0.73
CA THR A 105 -27.99 5.66 -0.89
C THR A 105 -28.58 7.07 -0.69
N ALA A 106 -27.88 7.92 0.06
CA ALA A 106 -28.45 9.14 0.63
C ALA A 106 -28.97 10.15 -0.40
N ASN A 107 -28.22 10.40 -1.47
CA ASN A 107 -28.59 11.33 -2.53
C ASN A 107 -27.81 11.08 -3.83
N ARG A 108 -28.16 11.80 -4.90
CA ARG A 108 -27.53 11.67 -6.23
C ARG A 108 -26.02 11.94 -6.25
N SER A 109 -25.52 12.81 -5.37
CA SER A 109 -24.09 13.14 -5.31
C SER A 109 -23.29 11.99 -4.71
N VAL A 110 -23.83 11.36 -3.66
CA VAL A 110 -23.25 10.15 -3.05
C VAL A 110 -23.23 9.01 -4.05
N VAL A 111 -24.32 8.80 -4.80
CA VAL A 111 -24.38 7.79 -5.88
C VAL A 111 -23.34 8.05 -6.96
N ALA A 112 -23.20 9.30 -7.42
CA ALA A 112 -22.18 9.66 -8.41
C ALA A 112 -20.76 9.42 -7.89
N GLY A 113 -20.48 9.77 -6.64
CA GLY A 113 -19.22 9.49 -5.97
C GLY A 113 -18.91 7.99 -5.90
N LEU A 114 -19.87 7.20 -5.45
CA LEU A 114 -19.75 5.74 -5.36
C LEU A 114 -19.54 5.08 -6.73
N ASN A 115 -20.20 5.57 -7.78
CA ASN A 115 -19.97 5.08 -9.15
C ASN A 115 -18.53 5.37 -9.61
N ASN A 116 -17.97 6.54 -9.32
CA ASN A 116 -16.56 6.82 -9.63
C ASN A 116 -15.61 5.86 -8.91
N VAL A 117 -15.89 5.53 -7.64
CA VAL A 117 -15.12 4.53 -6.89
C VAL A 117 -15.29 3.14 -7.52
N CYS A 118 -16.48 2.77 -8.01
CA CYS A 118 -16.70 1.51 -8.71
C CYS A 118 -15.89 1.39 -10.00
N GLU A 119 -15.78 2.46 -10.79
CA GLU A 119 -14.92 2.48 -12.00
C GLU A 119 -13.44 2.32 -11.62
N HIS A 120 -13.01 3.01 -10.56
CA HIS A 120 -11.62 2.90 -10.07
C HIS A 120 -11.31 1.50 -9.53
N ALA A 121 -12.27 0.88 -8.83
CA ALA A 121 -12.19 -0.50 -8.41
C ALA A 121 -11.99 -1.43 -9.62
N TYR A 122 -12.80 -1.25 -10.68
CA TYR A 122 -12.64 -2.06 -11.88
C TYR A 122 -11.24 -1.94 -12.49
N PHE A 123 -10.64 -0.76 -12.49
CA PHE A 123 -9.29 -0.53 -13.03
C PHE A 123 -8.20 -1.34 -12.28
N PHE A 124 -8.31 -1.49 -10.97
CA PHE A 124 -7.31 -2.18 -10.13
C PHE A 124 -7.60 -3.65 -9.87
N PHE A 125 -8.47 -4.30 -10.65
CA PHE A 125 -8.85 -5.69 -10.40
C PHE A 125 -7.70 -6.69 -10.42
N ASN A 126 -6.62 -6.38 -11.14
CA ASN A 126 -5.41 -7.19 -11.22
C ASN A 126 -4.62 -7.26 -9.90
N ARG A 127 -4.94 -6.39 -8.93
CA ARG A 127 -4.39 -6.40 -7.57
C ARG A 127 -5.25 -7.18 -6.58
N TYR A 128 -6.40 -7.70 -7.01
CA TYR A 128 -7.31 -8.43 -6.12
C TYR A 128 -6.87 -9.87 -5.99
N SER A 129 -6.87 -10.36 -4.75
CA SER A 129 -6.65 -11.77 -4.46
C SER A 129 -7.98 -12.48 -4.24
N PRO A 130 -8.23 -13.62 -4.91
CA PRO A 130 -9.40 -14.44 -4.65
C PRO A 130 -9.34 -15.21 -3.32
N GLU A 131 -8.22 -15.16 -2.60
CA GLU A 131 -7.98 -15.88 -1.33
C GLU A 131 -8.59 -15.16 -0.13
N VAL A 132 -8.74 -13.84 -0.21
CA VAL A 132 -9.32 -13.00 0.84
C VAL A 132 -10.56 -12.29 0.32
N LEU A 133 -11.58 -12.11 1.16
CA LEU A 133 -12.76 -11.32 0.78
C LEU A 133 -12.47 -9.83 0.86
N LEU A 134 -12.07 -9.36 2.04
CA LEU A 134 -11.66 -7.97 2.27
C LEU A 134 -10.27 -7.74 1.67
N GLN A 135 -10.21 -6.89 0.65
CA GLN A 135 -8.98 -6.57 -0.05
C GLN A 135 -8.21 -5.49 0.70
N ARG A 136 -7.64 -5.80 1.87
CA ARG A 136 -6.88 -4.82 2.69
C ARG A 136 -5.72 -4.21 1.92
N GLN A 137 -5.02 -5.04 1.16
CA GLN A 137 -3.83 -4.68 0.39
C GLN A 137 -4.09 -3.70 -0.76
N VAL A 138 -5.36 -3.48 -1.15
CA VAL A 138 -5.70 -2.51 -2.19
C VAL A 138 -6.26 -1.20 -1.65
N ILE A 139 -6.48 -1.08 -0.33
CA ILE A 139 -7.07 0.12 0.28
C ILE A 139 -6.23 1.36 -0.06
N ARG A 140 -4.90 1.32 0.08
CA ARG A 140 -4.06 2.48 -0.29
C ARG A 140 -4.22 2.84 -1.77
N TYR A 141 -4.05 1.85 -2.66
CA TYR A 141 -4.14 2.05 -4.11
C TYR A 141 -5.51 2.56 -4.59
N LEU A 142 -6.60 2.09 -3.98
CA LEU A 142 -7.96 2.50 -4.34
C LEU A 142 -8.22 3.98 -4.01
N ASN A 143 -7.50 4.52 -3.03
CA ASN A 143 -7.72 5.83 -2.44
C ASN A 143 -6.66 6.87 -2.85
N THR A 144 -5.97 6.64 -3.98
CA THR A 144 -4.98 7.57 -4.54
C THR A 144 -5.55 8.65 -5.48
N ASN A 145 -6.88 8.67 -5.64
CA ASN A 145 -7.53 9.63 -6.53
C ASN A 145 -7.80 10.96 -5.82
N PHE A 146 -8.22 11.96 -6.59
CA PHE A 146 -8.50 13.31 -6.11
C PHE A 146 -10.00 13.61 -6.06
N LEU A 147 -10.39 14.45 -5.11
CA LEU A 147 -11.69 15.08 -5.02
C LEU A 147 -11.60 16.54 -5.48
N THR A 148 -12.57 16.97 -6.27
CA THR A 148 -12.79 18.39 -6.52
C THR A 148 -13.44 19.03 -5.30
N VAL A 149 -12.80 20.05 -4.75
CA VAL A 149 -13.30 20.88 -3.64
C VAL A 149 -13.50 22.31 -4.11
N LYS A 150 -14.49 23.01 -3.55
CA LYS A 150 -14.66 24.44 -3.81
C LYS A 150 -13.66 25.22 -2.98
N THR A 151 -12.97 26.17 -3.60
CA THR A 151 -12.04 27.10 -2.96
C THR A 151 -12.53 28.53 -3.17
N THR A 152 -11.90 29.49 -2.47
CA THR A 152 -12.15 30.93 -2.69
C THR A 152 -11.83 31.37 -4.12
N GLU A 153 -10.96 30.63 -4.82
CA GLU A 153 -10.52 30.90 -6.19
C GLU A 153 -11.22 30.03 -7.25
N GLY A 154 -12.24 29.25 -6.86
CA GLY A 154 -13.02 28.40 -7.77
C GLY A 154 -13.05 26.95 -7.31
N SER A 155 -12.31 26.07 -7.98
CA SER A 155 -12.22 24.65 -7.66
C SER A 155 -10.77 24.20 -7.52
N GLY A 156 -10.46 23.52 -6.42
CA GLY A 156 -9.18 22.85 -6.17
C GLY A 156 -9.33 21.33 -6.16
N TYR A 157 -8.19 20.64 -6.04
CA TYR A 157 -8.12 19.20 -5.89
C TYR A 157 -7.50 18.86 -4.55
N VAL A 158 -8.09 17.90 -3.84
CA VAL A 158 -7.52 17.32 -2.62
C VAL A 158 -7.45 15.81 -2.80
N HIS A 159 -6.38 15.19 -2.32
CA HIS A 159 -6.25 13.75 -2.35
C HIS A 159 -7.30 13.11 -1.41
N ILE A 160 -7.88 11.97 -1.79
CA ILE A 160 -8.94 11.31 -1.00
C ILE A 160 -8.45 10.96 0.40
N SER A 161 -7.23 10.43 0.54
CA SER A 161 -6.64 10.12 1.85
C SER A 161 -6.44 11.36 2.73
N ASP A 162 -6.08 12.50 2.12
CA ASP A 162 -5.86 13.75 2.85
C ASP A 162 -7.19 14.32 3.32
N LYS A 163 -8.23 14.25 2.48
CA LYS A 163 -9.59 14.62 2.87
C LYS A 163 -10.07 13.76 4.04
N PHE A 164 -9.87 12.45 3.99
CA PHE A 164 -10.30 11.56 5.06
C PHE A 164 -9.54 11.80 6.37
N SER A 165 -8.22 11.97 6.31
CA SER A 165 -7.41 12.37 7.46
C SER A 165 -7.86 13.70 8.06
N SER A 166 -8.11 14.70 7.22
CA SER A 166 -8.54 16.03 7.65
C SER A 166 -9.92 16.01 8.33
N ASP A 167 -10.86 15.19 7.83
CA ASP A 167 -12.18 15.04 8.47
C ASP A 167 -12.08 14.40 9.86
N ILE A 168 -11.24 13.36 10.00
CA ILE A 168 -10.99 12.68 11.27
C ILE A 168 -10.28 13.63 12.24
N GLU A 169 -9.27 14.36 11.78
CA GLU A 169 -8.55 15.37 12.58
C GLU A 169 -9.49 16.48 13.06
N GLN A 170 -10.36 17.00 12.19
CA GLN A 170 -11.32 18.04 12.56
C GLN A 170 -12.28 17.54 13.67
N LYS A 171 -12.62 16.25 13.65
CA LYS A 171 -13.53 15.63 14.61
C LYS A 171 -12.87 15.29 15.94
N TYR A 172 -11.64 14.75 15.94
CA TYR A 172 -11.00 14.18 17.13
C TYR A 172 -9.72 14.88 17.59
N GLY A 173 -9.15 15.77 16.77
CA GLY A 173 -7.90 16.47 17.07
C GLY A 173 -6.65 15.60 16.89
N GLN A 174 -5.60 15.98 17.62
CA GLN A 174 -4.26 15.37 17.59
C GLN A 174 -3.92 14.69 18.93
N PRO A 175 -3.03 13.67 18.96
CA PRO A 175 -2.30 13.10 17.82
C PRO A 175 -3.18 12.19 16.96
N LEU A 176 -3.13 12.40 15.64
CA LEU A 176 -3.98 11.71 14.66
C LEU A 176 -3.49 10.28 14.36
N PHE A 177 -2.18 10.13 14.16
CA PHE A 177 -1.57 8.85 13.82
C PHE A 177 -0.85 8.26 15.03
N ARG A 178 -1.01 6.95 15.22
CA ARG A 178 -0.22 6.17 16.18
C ARG A 178 -0.24 4.72 15.77
N CYS A 179 0.88 4.21 15.27
CA CYS A 179 0.99 2.81 14.87
C CYS A 179 2.33 2.21 15.27
N LYS A 180 2.39 0.87 15.24
CA LYS A 180 3.67 0.18 15.33
C LYS A 180 4.43 0.33 14.02
N ALA A 181 5.71 0.60 14.11
CA ALA A 181 6.64 0.72 12.99
C ALA A 181 7.94 -0.02 13.29
N ALA A 182 8.75 -0.20 12.27
CA ALA A 182 10.07 -0.79 12.39
C ALA A 182 11.10 0.07 11.68
N VAL A 183 12.28 0.19 12.27
CA VAL A 183 13.45 0.72 11.60
C VAL A 183 14.21 -0.46 10.99
N PHE A 184 14.50 -0.35 9.70
CA PHE A 184 15.32 -1.29 8.96
C PHE A 184 16.60 -0.62 8.49
N ASP A 185 17.72 -1.32 8.68
CA ASP A 185 18.95 -1.09 7.94
C ASP A 185 18.84 -1.89 6.64
N VAL A 186 18.96 -1.22 5.49
CA VAL A 186 18.92 -1.85 4.15
C VAL A 186 20.22 -1.60 3.41
N ASP A 187 20.93 -2.67 3.12
CA ASP A 187 22.27 -2.66 2.55
C ASP A 187 22.26 -3.36 1.20
N LEU A 188 22.58 -2.63 0.13
CA LEU A 188 22.71 -3.19 -1.22
C LEU A 188 24.12 -3.78 -1.39
N GLU A 189 24.19 -5.03 -1.83
CA GLU A 189 25.45 -5.75 -2.00
C GLU A 189 26.23 -5.23 -3.23
N LEU A 190 27.22 -4.36 -2.99
CA LEU A 190 28.11 -3.79 -3.99
C LEU A 190 29.57 -3.79 -3.50
N ASP A 191 30.49 -3.45 -4.41
CA ASP A 191 31.89 -3.18 -4.06
C ASP A 191 32.08 -1.81 -3.39
N SER A 192 31.12 -0.89 -3.59
CA SER A 192 31.02 0.39 -2.89
C SER A 192 29.97 0.35 -1.79
N THR A 193 30.02 1.27 -0.82
CA THR A 193 28.95 1.41 0.17
C THR A 193 27.64 1.84 -0.51
N CYS A 194 26.52 1.21 -0.15
CA CYS A 194 25.18 1.66 -0.48
C CYS A 194 24.20 1.20 0.62
N HIS A 195 23.93 2.11 1.57
CA HIS A 195 23.15 1.86 2.78
C HIS A 195 21.99 2.85 2.89
N ARG A 196 20.85 2.40 3.40
CA ARG A 196 19.73 3.27 3.83
C ARG A 196 19.20 2.78 5.17
N ARG A 197 18.79 3.71 6.03
CA ARG A 197 18.00 3.42 7.22
C ARG A 197 16.59 3.94 7.03
N VAL A 198 15.59 3.06 7.10
CA VAL A 198 14.19 3.42 6.87
C VAL A 198 13.30 3.04 8.05
N LEU A 199 12.45 3.97 8.48
CA LEU A 199 11.38 3.74 9.44
C LEU A 199 10.06 3.58 8.69
N ILE A 200 9.36 2.46 8.86
CA ILE A 200 8.15 2.11 8.11
C ILE A 200 7.06 1.52 9.03
N PRO A 201 5.77 1.90 8.87
CA PRO A 201 4.67 1.26 9.59
C PRO A 201 4.61 -0.25 9.36
N LEU A 202 4.37 -1.03 10.41
CA LEU A 202 4.36 -2.51 10.33
C LEU A 202 3.06 -3.07 9.71
N ASN A 203 2.02 -2.26 9.60
CA ASN A 203 0.78 -2.58 8.87
C ASN A 203 0.93 -2.41 7.35
N CYS A 204 2.15 -2.25 6.84
CA CYS A 204 2.43 -2.27 5.42
C CYS A 204 2.65 -3.71 4.93
N THR A 205 2.28 -3.98 3.68
CA THR A 205 2.55 -5.25 3.00
C THR A 205 3.99 -5.31 2.47
N PHE A 206 4.47 -6.49 2.11
CA PHE A 206 5.76 -6.62 1.44
C PHE A 206 5.77 -6.02 0.02
N ARG A 207 4.62 -6.00 -0.68
CA ARG A 207 4.47 -5.26 -1.95
C ARG A 207 4.65 -3.75 -1.76
N GLU A 208 4.10 -3.25 -0.67
CA GLU A 208 4.29 -1.87 -0.24
C GLU A 208 5.77 -1.62 0.10
N PHE A 209 6.41 -2.52 0.86
CA PHE A 209 7.83 -2.38 1.17
C PHE A 209 8.74 -2.43 -0.07
N HIS A 210 8.38 -3.24 -1.08
CA HIS A 210 9.01 -3.19 -2.41
C HIS A 210 8.99 -1.78 -3.01
N ASN A 211 7.84 -1.10 -3.02
CA ASN A 211 7.75 0.28 -3.52
C ASN A 211 8.66 1.26 -2.74
N VAL A 212 8.80 1.04 -1.43
CA VAL A 212 9.72 1.82 -0.58
C VAL A 212 11.16 1.57 -1.00
N LEU A 213 11.59 0.32 -1.16
CA LEU A 213 12.94 -0.03 -1.61
C LEU A 213 13.25 0.56 -2.99
N GLN A 214 12.32 0.46 -3.94
CA GLN A 214 12.45 1.11 -5.25
C GLN A 214 12.68 2.62 -5.12
N THR A 215 11.97 3.29 -4.21
CA THR A 215 12.16 4.73 -3.94
C THR A 215 13.49 5.02 -3.26
N LEU A 216 13.94 4.16 -2.34
CA LEU A 216 15.21 4.31 -1.61
C LEU A 216 16.44 4.14 -2.51
N PHE A 217 16.37 3.27 -3.51
CA PHE A 217 17.47 3.02 -4.47
C PHE A 217 17.29 3.76 -5.80
N GLY A 218 16.20 4.52 -5.99
CA GLY A 218 15.98 5.30 -7.20
C GLY A 218 15.68 4.46 -8.45
N TRP A 219 15.21 3.22 -8.26
CA TRP A 219 14.83 2.31 -9.34
C TRP A 219 13.40 2.58 -9.84
N LEU A 220 13.11 2.07 -11.05
CA LEU A 220 11.89 2.36 -11.81
C LEU A 220 10.86 1.24 -11.77
N ASN A 221 11.12 0.15 -11.02
CA ASN A 221 10.21 -0.96 -10.83
C ASN A 221 9.82 -1.65 -12.16
N HIS A 222 10.80 -1.85 -13.05
CA HIS A 222 10.61 -2.51 -14.34
C HIS A 222 10.74 -4.04 -14.26
N HIS A 223 11.39 -4.55 -13.22
CA HIS A 223 11.78 -5.95 -13.15
C HIS A 223 11.06 -6.73 -12.05
N LEU A 224 11.19 -8.06 -12.12
CA LEU A 224 10.68 -8.97 -11.09
C LEU A 224 11.47 -8.83 -9.79
N HIS A 225 10.81 -9.19 -8.69
CA HIS A 225 11.40 -9.21 -7.36
C HIS A 225 10.87 -10.34 -6.49
N ASP A 226 11.65 -10.70 -5.48
CA ASP A 226 11.21 -11.55 -4.38
C ASP A 226 11.90 -11.19 -3.05
N PHE A 227 11.27 -11.63 -1.95
CA PHE A 227 11.84 -11.58 -0.61
C PHE A 227 12.15 -13.01 -0.15
N TRP A 228 13.36 -13.22 0.37
CA TRP A 228 13.81 -14.48 0.94
C TRP A 228 13.75 -14.36 2.46
N ILE A 229 12.70 -14.93 3.05
CA ILE A 229 12.41 -14.84 4.48
C ILE A 229 13.19 -15.90 5.26
N GLU A 230 13.27 -17.11 4.72
CA GLU A 230 13.97 -18.22 5.36
C GLU A 230 14.64 -19.11 4.31
N ARG A 231 15.81 -19.66 4.68
CA ARG A 231 16.55 -20.65 3.88
C ARG A 231 16.77 -21.93 4.69
N HIS A 232 16.82 -23.04 3.99
CA HIS A 232 17.28 -24.32 4.55
C HIS A 232 18.78 -24.26 4.87
N PRO A 233 19.30 -25.13 5.76
CA PRO A 233 20.74 -25.16 6.09
C PRO A 233 21.67 -25.40 4.90
N ASN A 234 21.17 -26.00 3.82
CA ASN A 234 21.90 -26.22 2.57
C ASN A 234 21.88 -25.00 1.63
N GLY A 235 21.32 -23.87 2.07
CA GLY A 235 21.25 -22.63 1.30
C GLY A 235 20.03 -22.51 0.40
N ARG A 236 19.22 -23.56 0.21
CA ARG A 236 17.99 -23.47 -0.60
C ARG A 236 16.95 -22.55 0.02
N LEU A 237 16.11 -21.93 -0.81
CA LEU A 237 14.98 -21.13 -0.35
C LEU A 237 13.99 -22.04 0.40
N LYS A 238 13.44 -21.55 1.51
CA LYS A 238 12.43 -22.26 2.30
C LYS A 238 11.12 -21.49 2.34
N TYR A 239 11.19 -20.18 2.61
CA TYR A 239 10.03 -19.31 2.65
C TYR A 239 10.33 -18.03 1.87
N THR A 240 9.53 -17.76 0.84
CA THR A 240 9.67 -16.60 -0.04
C THR A 240 8.35 -15.85 -0.20
N LEU A 241 8.46 -14.56 -0.46
CA LEU A 241 7.34 -13.71 -0.87
C LEU A 241 7.62 -13.18 -2.27
N THR A 242 6.68 -13.29 -3.19
CA THR A 242 6.90 -12.90 -4.59
C THR A 242 5.85 -11.93 -5.09
N GLY A 243 6.28 -11.05 -6.00
CA GLY A 243 5.37 -10.14 -6.68
C GLY A 243 4.50 -10.80 -7.75
N PHE A 244 4.91 -11.99 -8.20
CA PHE A 244 4.25 -12.79 -9.22
C PHE A 244 4.30 -14.27 -8.79
N PRO A 245 3.22 -15.05 -9.00
CA PRO A 245 3.20 -16.47 -8.66
C PRO A 245 4.32 -17.23 -9.37
N ARG A 246 5.03 -18.08 -8.62
CA ARG A 246 5.98 -19.04 -9.22
C ARG A 246 5.19 -20.18 -9.88
N GLU A 247 5.63 -20.62 -11.06
CA GLU A 247 5.00 -21.75 -11.75
C GLU A 247 5.26 -23.09 -11.04
N PHE A 248 6.40 -23.18 -10.34
CA PHE A 248 6.85 -24.39 -9.67
C PHE A 248 7.45 -24.06 -8.30
N GLU A 249 7.17 -24.90 -7.31
CA GLU A 249 7.79 -24.91 -5.99
C GLU A 249 8.46 -26.26 -5.78
N GLU A 250 9.68 -26.27 -5.26
CA GLU A 250 10.31 -27.53 -4.88
C GLU A 250 9.78 -28.05 -3.53
N GLU A 251 9.98 -29.35 -3.27
CA GLU A 251 9.57 -29.95 -2.01
C GLU A 251 10.23 -29.24 -0.81
N GLY A 252 9.40 -28.79 0.14
CA GLY A 252 9.85 -28.05 1.31
C GLY A 252 10.06 -26.56 1.11
N GLU A 253 9.68 -26.01 -0.05
CA GLU A 253 9.58 -24.56 -0.29
C GLU A 253 8.14 -24.07 -0.08
N THR A 254 7.98 -22.79 0.23
CA THR A 254 6.68 -22.14 0.34
C THR A 254 6.80 -20.72 -0.18
N THR A 255 5.98 -20.37 -1.16
CA THR A 255 5.87 -19.02 -1.69
C THR A 255 4.53 -18.41 -1.30
N LYS A 256 4.51 -17.12 -0.97
CA LYS A 256 3.28 -16.35 -0.80
C LYS A 256 3.31 -15.07 -1.63
N ASP A 257 2.13 -14.56 -1.95
CA ASP A 257 1.95 -13.24 -2.57
C ASP A 257 2.40 -12.15 -1.57
N ASP A 258 3.37 -11.33 -1.98
CA ASP A 258 3.92 -10.26 -1.17
C ASP A 258 2.91 -9.15 -0.83
N SER A 259 1.80 -9.07 -1.56
CA SER A 259 0.70 -8.14 -1.28
C SER A 259 -0.22 -8.65 -0.16
N LEU A 260 -0.15 -9.93 0.21
CA LEU A 260 -1.01 -10.53 1.23
C LEU A 260 -0.30 -10.77 2.57
N VAL A 261 1.00 -10.47 2.64
CA VAL A 261 1.80 -10.61 3.85
C VAL A 261 2.20 -9.23 4.34
N PHE A 262 1.88 -8.93 5.59
CA PHE A 262 2.24 -7.68 6.26
C PHE A 262 3.60 -7.80 6.94
N LEU A 263 4.29 -6.67 7.14
CA LEU A 263 5.59 -6.65 7.82
C LEU A 263 5.47 -7.21 9.25
N HIS A 264 4.37 -6.95 9.96
CA HIS A 264 4.12 -7.54 11.29
C HIS A 264 3.93 -9.07 11.28
N ASP A 265 3.67 -9.69 10.12
CA ASP A 265 3.56 -11.16 10.03
C ASP A 265 4.94 -11.83 10.00
N VAL A 266 6.00 -11.07 9.72
CA VAL A 266 7.38 -11.56 9.59
C VAL A 266 8.28 -11.01 10.70
N PHE A 267 8.15 -9.73 11.03
CA PHE A 267 8.96 -9.08 12.05
C PHE A 267 8.21 -9.00 13.39
N PRO A 268 8.87 -9.24 14.54
CA PRO A 268 10.33 -9.36 14.73
C PRO A 268 10.88 -10.80 14.68
N GLN A 269 10.07 -11.79 14.30
CA GLN A 269 10.49 -13.21 14.29
C GLN A 269 11.70 -13.45 13.39
N TYR A 270 11.68 -12.92 12.17
CA TYR A 270 12.80 -12.97 11.23
C TYR A 270 13.50 -11.60 11.25
N ARG A 271 14.68 -11.52 11.88
CA ARG A 271 15.38 -10.23 12.05
C ARG A 271 16.21 -9.79 10.85
N GLU A 272 16.51 -10.70 9.94
CA GLU A 272 17.22 -10.43 8.70
C GLU A 272 16.57 -11.23 7.57
N ILE A 273 16.33 -10.56 6.45
CA ILE A 273 15.81 -11.15 5.22
C ILE A 273 16.57 -10.55 4.04
N ILE A 274 16.39 -11.12 2.86
CA ILE A 274 16.95 -10.57 1.62
C ILE A 274 15.81 -10.16 0.70
N TYR A 275 15.97 -9.01 0.05
CA TYR A 275 15.19 -8.60 -1.11
C TYR A 275 16.07 -8.72 -2.35
N ASN A 276 15.57 -9.41 -3.36
CA ASN A 276 16.26 -9.61 -4.62
C ASN A 276 15.43 -8.96 -5.73
N TYR A 277 16.02 -8.00 -6.43
CA TYR A 277 15.39 -7.22 -7.49
C TYR A 277 16.15 -7.39 -8.80
N ASP A 278 15.39 -7.49 -9.89
CA ASP A 278 15.91 -7.78 -11.22
C ASP A 278 16.59 -9.14 -11.28
N PHE A 279 15.89 -10.16 -11.79
CA PHE A 279 16.47 -11.50 -11.86
C PHE A 279 17.57 -11.64 -12.92
N GLY A 280 17.76 -10.64 -13.79
CA GLY A 280 18.90 -10.54 -14.70
C GLY A 280 20.14 -10.00 -13.98
N ASP A 281 20.02 -8.82 -13.39
CA ASP A 281 21.14 -8.11 -12.73
C ASP A 281 21.40 -8.60 -11.29
N SER A 282 20.41 -9.23 -10.67
CA SER A 282 20.41 -9.83 -9.33
C SER A 282 20.83 -8.86 -8.23
N TRP A 283 20.11 -7.74 -8.08
CA TRP A 283 20.36 -6.78 -7.00
C TRP A 283 19.96 -7.37 -5.64
N ILE A 284 20.95 -7.79 -4.86
CA ILE A 284 20.77 -8.36 -3.52
C ILE A 284 20.81 -7.26 -2.46
N VAL A 285 19.68 -7.06 -1.79
CA VAL A 285 19.53 -6.12 -0.67
C VAL A 285 19.33 -6.90 0.63
N HIS A 286 20.23 -6.73 1.58
CA HIS A 286 20.06 -7.23 2.94
C HIS A 286 19.17 -6.27 3.73
N ILE A 287 18.12 -6.79 4.36
CA ILE A 287 17.20 -6.01 5.19
C ILE A 287 17.30 -6.53 6.61
N ARG A 288 17.71 -5.67 7.55
CA ARG A 288 17.93 -6.01 8.95
C ARG A 288 17.05 -5.17 9.84
N LEU A 289 16.30 -5.82 10.73
CA LEU A 289 15.50 -5.16 11.76
C LEU A 289 16.42 -4.52 12.80
N HIS A 290 16.45 -3.19 12.81
CA HIS A 290 17.17 -2.38 13.77
C HIS A 290 16.38 -2.28 15.09
N GLU A 291 15.17 -1.72 15.03
CA GLU A 291 14.30 -1.53 16.20
C GLU A 291 12.81 -1.57 15.84
N ILE A 292 11.97 -1.82 16.85
CA ILE A 292 10.51 -1.71 16.77
C ILE A 292 10.10 -0.45 17.54
N VAL A 293 9.27 0.39 16.91
CA VAL A 293 8.73 1.62 17.49
C VAL A 293 7.23 1.44 17.70
N ASP A 294 6.75 1.52 18.94
CA ASP A 294 5.34 1.25 19.26
C ASP A 294 4.40 2.44 19.00
N ASP A 295 4.92 3.66 18.93
CA ASP A 295 4.14 4.90 18.87
C ASP A 295 4.56 5.86 17.75
N TYR A 296 4.81 5.29 16.58
CA TYR A 296 5.11 6.09 15.39
C TYR A 296 3.94 7.01 15.02
N ASP A 297 4.26 8.28 14.79
CA ASP A 297 3.31 9.40 14.68
C ASP A 297 2.97 9.78 13.23
N LYS A 298 3.34 8.93 12.26
CA LYS A 298 3.05 9.11 10.83
C LYS A 298 2.43 7.86 10.24
N ASN A 299 1.83 8.02 9.07
CA ASN A 299 1.20 6.95 8.30
C ASN A 299 2.02 6.51 7.07
N HIS A 300 3.27 6.96 6.98
CA HIS A 300 4.16 6.76 5.83
C HIS A 300 5.62 6.49 6.26
N PRO A 301 6.43 5.84 5.42
CA PRO A 301 7.84 5.60 5.66
C PRO A 301 8.67 6.89 5.67
N VAL A 302 9.82 6.85 6.35
CA VAL A 302 10.83 7.91 6.35
C VAL A 302 12.21 7.28 6.25
N CYS A 303 13.00 7.72 5.28
CA CYS A 303 14.43 7.47 5.25
C CYS A 303 15.09 8.37 6.31
N LEU A 304 15.70 7.74 7.31
CA LEU A 304 16.35 8.37 8.46
C LEU A 304 17.82 8.69 8.17
N ASP A 305 18.49 7.81 7.43
CA ASP A 305 19.92 7.90 7.16
C ASP A 305 20.26 7.23 5.82
N TRP A 306 21.39 7.61 5.21
CA TRP A 306 21.85 7.05 3.95
C TRP A 306 23.36 7.22 3.79
N GLU A 307 23.98 6.26 3.11
CA GLU A 307 25.38 6.35 2.69
C GLU A 307 25.54 5.73 1.29
N GLY A 308 26.28 6.41 0.42
CA GLY A 308 26.62 5.93 -0.92
C GLY A 308 25.49 5.94 -1.95
N GLU A 309 25.87 5.87 -3.22
CA GLU A 309 24.96 5.93 -4.36
C GLU A 309 24.44 4.54 -4.75
N ALA A 310 23.22 4.50 -5.28
CA ALA A 310 22.64 3.29 -5.85
C ALA A 310 23.06 3.15 -7.33
N PRO A 311 23.09 1.94 -7.89
CA PRO A 311 23.37 1.74 -9.31
C PRO A 311 22.22 2.27 -10.18
N PRO A 312 22.51 2.82 -11.37
CA PRO A 312 21.51 2.96 -12.42
C PRO A 312 20.84 1.62 -12.73
N GLU A 313 19.58 1.66 -13.14
CA GLU A 313 18.89 0.48 -13.62
C GLU A 313 19.51 -0.01 -14.93
N ASP A 314 19.49 -1.33 -15.16
CA ASP A 314 20.03 -2.00 -16.34
C ASP A 314 21.55 -1.78 -16.58
N VAL A 315 22.32 -1.49 -15.52
CA VAL A 315 23.78 -1.31 -15.60
C VAL A 315 24.55 -2.64 -15.71
N GLY A 316 23.88 -3.78 -15.60
CA GLY A 316 24.51 -5.11 -15.69
C GLY A 316 24.98 -5.65 -14.34
N GLY A 317 24.18 -5.42 -13.31
CA GLY A 317 24.41 -5.92 -11.96
C GLY A 317 25.63 -5.32 -11.27
N ARG A 318 26.05 -5.94 -10.16
CA ARG A 318 27.16 -5.48 -9.32
C ARG A 318 28.45 -5.22 -10.13
N TYR A 319 28.80 -6.13 -11.05
CA TYR A 319 30.02 -6.03 -11.83
C TYR A 319 29.95 -4.90 -12.87
N GLY A 320 28.82 -4.76 -13.57
CA GLY A 320 28.63 -3.66 -14.51
C GLY A 320 28.64 -2.29 -13.82
N TYR A 321 28.12 -2.20 -12.60
CA TYR A 321 28.23 -0.98 -11.80
C TYR A 321 29.68 -0.68 -11.39
N ALA A 322 30.45 -1.68 -10.96
CA ALA A 322 31.86 -1.50 -10.62
C ALA A 322 32.69 -1.05 -11.84
N GLU A 323 32.42 -1.62 -13.02
CA GLU A 323 33.01 -1.22 -14.29
C GLU A 323 32.66 0.22 -14.66
N LEU A 324 31.37 0.60 -14.58
CA LEU A 324 30.90 1.98 -14.78
C LEU A 324 31.70 2.95 -13.88
N LEU A 325 31.82 2.66 -12.59
CA LEU A 325 32.56 3.52 -11.66
C LEU A 325 34.05 3.59 -11.99
N GLY A 326 34.65 2.51 -12.51
CA GLY A 326 36.02 2.47 -12.98
C GLY A 326 36.24 3.37 -14.19
N ILE A 327 35.40 3.22 -15.21
CA ILE A 327 35.44 4.00 -16.45
C ILE A 327 35.24 5.49 -16.14
N LEU A 328 34.21 5.85 -15.36
CA LEU A 328 33.91 7.25 -15.05
C LEU A 328 35.00 7.95 -14.21
N LYS A 329 35.89 7.21 -13.55
CA LYS A 329 37.06 7.77 -12.84
C LYS A 329 38.24 8.06 -13.77
N ASN A 330 38.25 7.52 -14.98
CA ASN A 330 39.33 7.68 -15.95
C ASN A 330 38.84 8.32 -17.26
N PRO A 331 38.88 9.66 -17.41
CA PRO A 331 38.46 10.34 -18.64
C PRO A 331 39.22 9.95 -19.91
N GLU A 332 40.39 9.31 -19.79
CA GLU A 332 41.21 8.81 -20.90
C GLU A 332 40.86 7.35 -21.28
N ASP A 333 39.92 6.73 -20.57
CA ASP A 333 39.45 5.40 -20.90
C ASP A 333 38.80 5.40 -22.30
N PRO A 334 39.13 4.43 -23.18
CA PRO A 334 38.51 4.34 -24.51
C PRO A 334 36.98 4.32 -24.49
N GLU A 335 36.38 3.76 -23.45
CA GLU A 335 34.92 3.62 -23.31
C GLU A 335 34.26 4.80 -22.58
N TYR A 336 35.04 5.77 -22.07
CA TYR A 336 34.53 6.88 -21.25
C TYR A 336 33.39 7.65 -21.92
N LYS A 337 33.54 7.98 -23.21
CA LYS A 337 32.55 8.79 -23.93
C LYS A 337 31.22 8.06 -24.06
N ASP A 338 31.25 6.81 -24.49
CA ASP A 338 30.06 6.01 -24.74
C ASP A 338 29.35 5.69 -23.41
N MET A 339 30.12 5.34 -22.38
CA MET A 339 29.58 5.05 -21.05
C MET A 339 28.96 6.30 -20.39
N MET A 340 29.58 7.48 -20.56
CA MET A 340 29.03 8.73 -20.05
C MET A 340 27.74 9.14 -20.78
N GLU A 341 27.65 8.87 -22.09
CA GLU A 341 26.42 9.08 -22.85
C GLU A 341 25.30 8.17 -22.36
N TRP A 342 25.58 6.88 -22.18
CA TRP A 342 24.64 5.92 -21.59
C TRP A 342 24.18 6.34 -20.19
N TYR A 343 25.13 6.70 -19.31
CA TYR A 343 24.84 7.14 -17.94
C TYR A 343 23.91 8.36 -17.92
N ARG A 344 24.13 9.34 -18.79
CA ARG A 344 23.24 10.52 -18.92
C ARG A 344 21.84 10.13 -19.42
N GLY A 345 21.72 9.07 -20.21
CA GLY A 345 20.45 8.53 -20.70
C GLY A 345 19.70 7.64 -19.71
N SER A 346 20.39 7.05 -18.72
CA SER A 346 19.87 6.04 -17.78
C SER A 346 18.76 6.53 -16.84
N ARG A 347 18.44 7.84 -16.83
CA ARG A 347 17.52 8.50 -15.88
C ARG A 347 17.92 8.34 -14.41
N HIS A 348 19.12 7.83 -14.12
CA HIS A 348 19.65 7.75 -12.78
C HIS A 348 19.71 9.13 -12.12
N GLN A 349 19.30 9.18 -10.85
CA GLN A 349 19.31 10.38 -10.04
C GLN A 349 20.20 10.15 -8.84
N LEU A 350 21.08 11.11 -8.56
CA LEU A 350 21.84 11.13 -7.32
C LEU A 350 20.90 11.14 -6.12
N PHE A 351 21.32 10.47 -5.06
CA PHE A 351 20.48 10.37 -3.87
C PHE A 351 20.26 11.74 -3.22
N ASP A 352 18.99 12.13 -3.06
CA ASP A 352 18.58 13.32 -2.33
C ASP A 352 17.57 12.91 -1.25
N LEU A 353 18.00 12.97 0.01
CA LEU A 353 17.19 12.54 1.16
C LEU A 353 15.86 13.29 1.23
N GLY A 354 15.85 14.58 0.88
CA GLY A 354 14.64 15.39 0.89
C GLY A 354 13.63 14.96 -0.17
N TYR A 355 14.10 14.66 -1.39
CA TYR A 355 13.32 14.15 -2.50
C TYR A 355 12.78 12.76 -2.21
N VAL A 356 13.63 11.86 -1.72
CA VAL A 356 13.23 10.51 -1.30
C VAL A 356 12.14 10.60 -0.23
N ASN A 357 12.33 11.39 0.82
CA ASN A 357 11.31 11.56 1.86
C ASN A 357 10.03 12.26 1.37
N ARG A 358 10.09 13.10 0.32
CA ARG A 358 8.88 13.62 -0.33
C ARG A 358 8.14 12.53 -1.10
N ARG A 359 8.86 11.66 -1.81
CA ARG A 359 8.27 10.51 -2.51
C ARG A 359 7.68 9.49 -1.55
N LEU A 360 8.37 9.20 -0.45
CA LEU A 360 7.91 8.29 0.59
C LEU A 360 6.65 8.77 1.33
N ARG A 361 6.18 10.01 1.14
CA ARG A 361 4.86 10.44 1.64
C ARG A 361 3.70 9.96 0.76
N ASN A 362 3.96 9.67 -0.52
CA ASN A 362 2.96 9.36 -1.55
C ASN A 362 3.24 7.99 -2.21
N TRP A 363 3.73 7.04 -1.44
CA TRP A 363 4.38 5.79 -1.86
C TRP A 363 3.43 4.63 -2.16
#